data_AF-A0A3S5DI32-F1
#
_entry.id   AF-A0A3S5DI32-F1
#
_cell.length_a   1.000
_cell.length_b   1.000
_cell.length_c   1.000
_cell.angle_alpha   90.00
_cell.angle_beta   90.00
_cell.angle_gamma   90.00
#
_symmetry.space_group_name_H-M   'P 1'
#
loop_
_entity.id
_entity.type
_entity.pdbx_description
1 polymer ?
#
loop_
_entity_poly.entity_id
_entity_poly.type
_entity_poly.pdbx_seq_one_letter_code
_entity_poly.pdbx_strand_id
1 'polypeptide(L)'
;MGSEINYFLVLGVLLVSSIAGVIIHIPAGIGVLEAVFIAMLSGEDISKGAIIAALLAWRALYYFLPLLLATVAYLLLESRAKKLRQKNQRKLARE
;
A
#
# COMPACT_ATOMS: atom_id res chain seq x y z
N MET A 1 -23.84 -2.24 -13.71
CA MET A 1 -23.13 -2.64 -14.95
C MET A 1 -21.65 -2.67 -14.61
N GLY A 2 -21.18 -3.77 -14.03
CA GLY A 2 -19.75 -4.01 -13.90
C GLY A 2 -19.34 -4.70 -15.18
N SER A 3 -18.63 -4.01 -16.07
CA SER A 3 -17.89 -4.70 -17.11
C SER A 3 -16.91 -5.62 -16.40
N GLU A 4 -17.09 -6.93 -16.53
CA GLU A 4 -16.14 -7.88 -15.99
C GLU A 4 -14.86 -7.79 -16.84
N ILE A 5 -13.95 -6.93 -16.40
CA ILE A 5 -12.64 -6.80 -16.99
C ILE A 5 -11.92 -8.13 -16.76
N ASN A 6 -11.39 -8.70 -17.85
CA ASN A 6 -10.71 -9.98 -17.78
C ASN A 6 -9.50 -9.88 -16.83
N TYR A 7 -9.47 -10.71 -15.79
CA TYR A 7 -8.36 -10.75 -14.83
C TYR A 7 -6.99 -10.92 -15.50
N PHE A 8 -6.92 -11.74 -16.56
CA PHE A 8 -5.67 -11.96 -17.30
C PHE A 8 -5.19 -10.70 -18.04
N LEU A 9 -6.11 -9.86 -18.50
CA LEU A 9 -5.75 -8.58 -19.10
C LEU A 9 -5.13 -7.65 -18.05
N VAL A 10 -5.80 -7.47 -16.91
CA VAL A 10 -5.31 -6.63 -15.82
C VAL A 10 -3.96 -7.13 -15.31
N LEU A 11 -3.82 -8.45 -15.16
CA LEU A 11 -2.56 -9.10 -14.78
C LEU A 11 -1.47 -8.85 -15.82
N GLY A 12 -1.76 -9.01 -17.12
CA GLY A 12 -0.81 -8.73 -18.19
C GLY A 12 -0.31 -7.28 -18.16
N VAL A 13 -1.21 -6.32 -18.01
CA VAL A 13 -0.88 -4.89 -17.88
C VAL A 13 -0.05 -4.63 -16.62
N LEU A 14 -0.39 -5.27 -15.50
CA LEU A 14 0.37 -5.16 -14.25
C LEU A 14 1.81 -5.68 -14.40
N LEU A 15 1.99 -6.82 -15.08
CA LEU A 15 3.31 -7.40 -15.34
C LEU A 15 4.16 -6.49 -16.23
N VAL A 16 3.60 -5.98 -17.32
CA VAL A 16 4.29 -5.01 -18.20
C VAL A 16 4.65 -3.74 -17.43
N SER A 17 3.71 -3.22 -16.64
CA SER A 17 3.96 -2.04 -15.81
C SER A 17 5.05 -2.27 -14.77
N SER A 18 5.18 -3.48 -14.24
CA SER A 18 6.22 -3.82 -13.26
C SER A 18 7.61 -3.72 -13.90
N ILE A 19 7.77 -4.23 -15.13
CA ILE A 19 9.03 -4.12 -15.89
C ILE A 19 9.32 -2.64 -16.19
N ALA A 20 8.33 -1.89 -16.67
CA ALA A 20 8.48 -0.47 -16.94
C ALA A 20 8.88 0.33 -15.69
N GLY A 21 8.29 0.00 -14.54
CA GLY A 21 8.61 0.61 -13.24
C GLY A 21 10.06 0.36 -12.82
N VAL A 22 10.57 -0.86 -13.03
CA VAL A 22 11.97 -1.21 -12.74
C VAL A 22 12.92 -0.44 -13.64
N ILE A 23 12.63 -0.29 -14.94
CA ILE A 23 13.50 0.44 -15.87
C ILE A 23 13.58 1.92 -15.46
N ILE A 24 12.44 2.53 -15.15
CA ILE A 24 12.32 3.97 -14.94
C ILE A 24 12.87 4.43 -13.57
N HIS A 25 13.13 3.51 -12.62
CA HIS A 25 13.72 3.81 -11.31
C HIS A 25 13.07 4.99 -10.55
N ILE A 26 11.77 5.23 -10.76
CA ILE A 26 11.05 6.23 -10.00
C ILE A 26 10.69 5.64 -8.63
N PRO A 27 11.04 6.31 -7.52
CA PRO A 27 10.65 5.86 -6.19
C PRO A 27 9.13 5.72 -6.11
N ALA A 28 8.66 4.58 -5.59
CA ALA A 28 7.25 4.20 -5.52
C ALA A 28 6.50 4.07 -6.86
N GLY A 29 7.21 4.08 -8.01
CA GLY A 29 6.60 3.90 -9.34
C GLY A 29 5.49 4.91 -9.63
N ILE A 30 5.59 6.12 -9.06
CA ILE A 30 4.56 7.17 -9.15
C ILE A 30 4.44 7.63 -10.60
N GLY A 31 3.24 7.48 -11.18
CA GLY A 31 2.95 7.89 -12.56
C GLY A 31 3.27 6.84 -13.61
N VAL A 32 4.19 5.90 -13.35
CA VAL A 32 4.54 4.84 -14.31
C VAL A 32 3.40 3.82 -14.44
N LEU A 33 2.87 3.36 -13.30
CA LEU A 33 1.74 2.44 -13.28
C LEU A 33 0.51 3.05 -13.94
N GLU A 34 0.20 4.29 -13.59
CA GLU A 34 -0.94 5.03 -14.14
C GLU A 34 -0.80 5.24 -15.65
N ALA A 35 0.38 5.61 -16.13
CA ALA A 35 0.62 5.81 -17.55
C ALA A 35 0.50 4.50 -18.34
N VAL A 36 1.06 3.40 -17.85
CA VAL A 36 1.01 2.09 -18.53
C VAL A 36 -0.43 1.55 -18.54
N PHE A 37 -1.15 1.64 -17.42
CA PHE A 37 -2.56 1.25 -17.37
C PHE A 37 -3.42 2.09 -18.30
N ILE A 38 -3.27 3.42 -18.31
CA ILE A 38 -4.03 4.28 -19.22
C ILE A 38 -3.66 3.97 -20.67
N ALA A 39 -2.39 3.75 -21.00
CA ALA A 39 -1.95 3.46 -22.37
C ALA A 39 -2.43 2.10 -22.89
N MET A 40 -2.46 1.07 -22.04
CA MET A 40 -2.86 -0.28 -22.45
C MET A 40 -4.38 -0.50 -22.37
N LEU A 41 -5.08 0.19 -21.46
CA LEU A 41 -6.53 0.08 -21.28
C LEU A 41 -7.32 1.20 -21.97
N SER A 42 -6.67 2.11 -22.70
CA SER A 42 -7.37 3.16 -23.46
C SER A 42 -8.18 2.65 -24.65
N GLY A 43 -8.01 1.39 -25.04
CA GLY A 43 -8.85 0.70 -26.01
C GLY A 43 -10.12 0.07 -25.42
N GLU A 44 -10.29 0.05 -24.10
CA GLU A 44 -11.51 -0.42 -23.43
C GLU A 44 -12.38 0.76 -23.00
N ASP A 45 -13.70 0.58 -22.93
CA ASP A 45 -14.70 1.58 -22.47
C ASP A 45 -14.62 1.84 -20.95
N ILE A 46 -13.41 1.90 -20.40
CA ILE A 46 -13.17 2.15 -18.98
C ILE A 46 -12.84 3.62 -18.80
N SER A 47 -13.56 4.27 -17.87
CA SER A 47 -13.23 5.63 -17.46
C SER A 47 -11.82 5.68 -16.88
N LYS A 48 -10.97 6.53 -17.46
CA LYS A 48 -9.62 6.83 -16.93
C LYS A 48 -9.65 7.19 -15.45
N GLY A 49 -10.72 7.86 -15.01
CA GLY A 49 -10.93 8.20 -13.61
C GLY A 49 -11.09 6.96 -12.70
N ALA A 50 -11.76 5.92 -13.18
CA ALA A 50 -11.92 4.67 -12.42
C ALA A 50 -10.60 3.92 -12.27
N ILE A 51 -9.77 3.90 -13.33
CA ILE A 51 -8.42 3.30 -13.29
C ILE A 51 -7.53 4.02 -12.27
N ILE A 52 -7.50 5.35 -12.32
CA ILE A 52 -6.72 6.16 -11.39
C ILE A 52 -7.23 5.97 -9.96
N ALA A 53 -8.55 5.96 -9.74
CA ALA A 53 -9.13 5.71 -8.43
C ALA A 53 -8.76 4.33 -7.87
N ALA A 54 -8.80 3.28 -8.70
CA ALA A 54 -8.41 1.94 -8.30
C ALA A 54 -6.92 1.85 -7.93
N LEU A 55 -6.04 2.46 -8.74
CA LEU A 55 -4.60 2.51 -8.45
C LEU A 55 -4.29 3.31 -7.18
N LEU A 56 -4.98 4.42 -6.95
CA LEU A 56 -4.86 5.19 -5.70
C LEU A 56 -5.35 4.41 -4.49
N ALA A 57 -6.49 3.70 -4.60
CA ALA A 57 -6.98 2.84 -3.53
C ALA A 57 -5.99 1.71 -3.22
N TRP A 58 -5.42 1.08 -4.25
CA TRP A 58 -4.36 0.09 -4.10
C TRP A 58 -3.15 0.67 -3.35
N ARG A 59 -2.66 1.85 -3.74
CA ARG A 59 -1.56 2.55 -3.06
C ARG A 59 -1.91 2.85 -1.60
N ALA A 60 -3.11 3.33 -1.34
CA ALA A 60 -3.54 3.64 0.02
C ALA A 60 -3.51 2.38 0.89
N LEU A 61 -4.04 1.26 0.39
CA LEU A 61 -4.01 0.00 1.11
C LEU A 61 -2.57 -0.51 1.30
N TYR A 62 -1.76 -0.51 0.24
CA TYR A 62 -0.40 -1.06 0.31
C TYR A 62 0.55 -0.23 1.17
N TYR A 63 0.37 1.09 1.28
CA TYR A 63 1.24 1.95 2.09
C TYR A 63 0.68 2.23 3.49
N PHE A 64 -0.61 2.55 3.63
CA PHE A 64 -1.17 2.92 4.93
C PHE A 64 -1.44 1.70 5.81
N LEU A 65 -1.84 0.57 5.24
CA LEU A 65 -2.12 -0.63 6.03
C LEU A 65 -0.88 -1.13 6.80
N PRO A 66 0.30 -1.34 6.19
CA PRO A 66 1.48 -1.74 6.94
C PRO A 66 1.95 -0.66 7.89
N LEU A 67 1.81 0.63 7.54
CA LEU A 67 2.15 1.73 8.44
C LEU A 67 1.29 1.71 9.71
N LEU A 68 -0.03 1.56 9.56
CA LEU A 68 -0.97 1.46 10.69
C LEU A 68 -0.65 0.25 11.56
N LEU A 69 -0.41 -0.91 10.95
CA LEU A 69 -0.04 -2.12 11.68
C LEU A 69 1.26 -1.92 12.48
N ALA A 70 2.28 -1.32 11.86
CA ALA A 70 3.55 -1.03 12.52
C ALA A 70 3.38 -0.04 13.68
N THR A 71 2.61 1.04 13.49
CA THR A 71 2.33 2.02 14.54
C THR A 71 1.59 1.38 15.72
N VAL A 72 0.54 0.60 15.46
CA VAL A 72 -0.21 -0.08 16.51
C VAL A 72 0.67 -1.07 17.27
N ALA A 73 1.45 -1.89 16.55
CA ALA A 73 2.38 -2.83 17.17
C ALA A 73 3.41 -2.12 18.05
N TYR A 74 3.99 -1.02 17.57
CA TYR A 74 4.96 -0.22 18.31
C TYR A 74 4.36 0.36 19.61
N LEU A 75 3.18 0.98 19.53
CA LEU A 75 2.51 1.56 20.69
C LEU A 75 2.15 0.51 21.75
N LEU A 76 1.74 -0.69 21.33
CA LEU A 76 1.48 -1.81 22.24
C LEU A 76 2.75 -2.25 22.96
N LEU A 77 3.87 -2.38 22.25
CA LEU A 77 5.15 -2.77 22.82
C LEU A 77 5.67 -1.71 23.80
N GLU A 78 5.63 -0.44 23.42
CA GLU A 78 6.08 0.67 24.26
C GLU A 78 5.23 0.78 25.54
N SER A 79 3.92 0.62 25.42
CA SER A 79 2.99 0.63 26.56
C SER A 79 3.28 -0.51 27.53
N ARG A 80 3.58 -1.71 27.02
CA ARG A 80 3.96 -2.86 27.85
C ARG A 80 5.30 -2.62 28.56
N ALA A 81 6.30 -2.09 27.85
CA ALA A 81 7.61 -1.78 28.42
C ALA A 81 7.53 -0.72 29.53
N LYS A 82 6.76 0.36 29.31
CA LYS A 82 6.52 1.41 30.32
C LYS A 82 5.85 0.85 31.59
N LYS A 83 4.84 -0.02 31.45
CA LYS A 83 4.16 -0.67 32.58
C LYS A 83 5.12 -1.54 33.41
N LEU A 84 5.98 -2.32 32.74
CA LEU A 84 6.95 -3.19 33.43
C LEU A 84 7.98 -2.36 34.21
N ARG A 85 8.49 -1.28 33.62
CA ARG A 85 9.48 -0.40 34.24
C ARG A 85 8.92 0.35 35.46
N GLN A 86 7.67 0.82 35.40
CA GLN A 86 6.98 1.43 36.55
C GLN A 86 6.78 0.42 37.70
N LYS A 87 6.45 -0.84 37.40
CA LYS A 87 6.26 -1.89 38.41
C LYS A 87 7.56 -2.19 39.17
N ASN A 88 8.70 -2.24 38.48
CA ASN A 88 10.00 -2.46 39.11
C ASN A 88 10.43 -1.30 40.02
N GLN A 89 10.23 -0.04 39.60
CA GLN A 89 10.56 1.12 40.44
C GLN A 89 9.72 1.18 41.73
N ARG A 90 8.43 0.83 41.66
CA ARG A 90 7.58 0.73 42.86
C ARG A 90 8.00 -0.37 43.83
N LYS A 91 8.64 -1.43 43.32
CA LYS A 91 9.17 -2.52 44.16
C LYS A 91 10.43 -2.08 44.89
N LEU A 92 11.36 -1.43 44.18
CA LEU A 92 12.59 -0.86 44.74
C LEU A 92 12.32 0.26 45.77
N ALA A 93 11.26 1.04 45.61
CA ALA A 93 10.91 2.11 46.57
C ALA A 93 10.17 1.60 47.82
N ARG A 94 9.81 0.31 47.88
CA ARG A 94 9.14 -0.33 49.01
C ARG A 94 10.07 -1.22 49.85
N GLU A 95 11.29 -1.48 49.36
CA GLU A 95 12.39 -2.13 50.08
C GLU A 95 13.26 -1.06 50.75
#